data_AF-A0A9W6VEC6-F1
#
_entry.id   AF-A0A9W6VEC6-F1
#
_cell.length_a   1.000
_cell.length_b   1.000
_cell.length_c   1.000
_cell.angle_alpha   90.00
_cell.angle_beta   90.00
_cell.angle_gamma   90.00
#
_symmetry.space_group_name_H-M   'P 1'
#
loop_
_entity.id
_entity.type
_entity.pdbx_description
1 polymer ?
#
loop_
_entity_poly.entity_id
_entity_poly.type
_entity_poly.pdbx_seq_one_letter_code
_entity_poly.pdbx_strand_id
1 'polypeptide(L)'
;MLRGKTGISAALVCMAMLAVAGCTQTSGGGTPSPSSGAPATGNTASSARPSTAGGANTAPAITNPLDVSKFMADPCLSITSAQAAKLTISSQGQRLNVDIGEACDWKYGTNLEFDVGVSYIIPEGGNGLQNLYNQKAAGQYDQGYFEPTTIDGYPAVYEEGSDNRPKGQCSLSVGINEQTFITVLNNGSGNVCGGTEKIASAVVETIKRG
;
A
#
# COMPACT_ATOMS: atom_id res chain seq x y z
N MET A 1 -13.17 34.86 51.14
CA MET A 1 -11.83 34.63 51.69
C MET A 1 -11.10 33.65 50.77
N LEU A 2 -9.89 34.03 50.36
CA LEU A 2 -8.75 33.31 49.75
C LEU A 2 -9.03 32.43 48.50
N ARG A 3 -8.61 32.83 47.28
CA ARG A 3 -7.23 32.84 46.70
C ARG A 3 -6.50 31.48 46.76
N GLY A 4 -6.21 30.92 45.59
CA GLY A 4 -5.22 29.86 45.39
C GLY A 4 -4.74 29.80 43.94
N LYS A 5 -3.78 30.67 43.61
CA LYS A 5 -2.99 30.69 42.36
C LYS A 5 -1.80 29.71 42.49
N THR A 6 -1.15 29.48 41.33
CA THR A 6 0.23 29.01 41.09
C THR A 6 0.39 27.50 40.82
N GLY A 7 1.23 27.06 39.89
CA GLY A 7 2.33 27.76 39.22
C GLY A 7 2.69 27.21 37.85
N ILE A 8 3.09 28.14 36.98
CA ILE A 8 3.77 27.91 35.70
C ILE A 8 5.25 27.80 36.04
N SER A 9 5.86 26.63 35.84
CA SER A 9 7.31 26.47 35.94
C SER A 9 7.92 26.68 34.56
N ALA A 10 8.66 27.78 34.43
CA ALA A 10 9.56 28.05 33.31
C ALA A 10 10.93 27.43 33.63
N ALA A 11 11.45 26.61 32.72
CA ALA A 11 12.85 26.21 32.68
C ALA A 11 13.24 26.02 31.19
N LEU A 12 13.98 26.96 30.61
CA LEU A 12 15.44 26.87 30.42
C LEU A 12 15.85 25.73 29.48
N VAL A 13 15.96 26.02 28.18
CA VAL A 13 16.79 25.23 27.26
C VAL A 13 17.57 26.17 26.33
N CYS A 14 18.86 25.85 26.21
CA CYS A 14 19.98 26.68 25.85
C CYS A 14 20.06 27.11 24.37
N MET A 15 20.60 28.30 24.17
CA MET A 15 20.96 28.90 22.89
C MET A 15 22.24 28.29 22.32
N ALA A 16 22.18 27.91 21.04
CA ALA A 16 23.18 27.93 19.98
C ALA A 16 24.69 27.80 20.30
N MET A 17 25.33 26.81 19.67
CA MET A 17 26.62 26.97 19.00
C MET A 17 26.62 26.16 17.69
N LEU A 18 26.60 26.87 16.55
CA LEU A 18 26.98 26.31 15.25
C LEU A 18 28.49 26.50 15.09
N ALA A 19 29.21 25.42 14.82
CA ALA A 19 30.59 25.46 14.33
C ALA A 19 30.67 24.74 12.99
N VAL A 20 31.16 25.46 11.99
CA VAL A 20 31.41 25.05 10.60
C VAL A 20 32.88 24.63 10.47
N ALA A 21 33.14 23.51 9.78
CA ALA A 21 34.37 23.12 9.05
C ALA A 21 34.47 21.58 9.05
N GLY A 22 34.88 20.85 8.02
CA GLY A 22 35.39 21.21 6.70
C GLY A 22 35.53 19.92 5.88
N CYS A 23 35.49 20.07 4.56
CA CYS A 23 35.60 18.99 3.58
C CYS A 23 37.01 18.37 3.61
N THR A 24 37.12 17.04 3.48
CA THR A 24 38.17 16.45 2.65
C THR A 24 37.60 15.26 1.87
N GLN A 25 37.46 15.47 0.57
CA GLN A 25 37.28 14.42 -0.42
C GLN A 25 38.68 13.86 -0.72
N THR A 26 38.84 12.55 -0.63
CA THR A 26 40.00 11.85 -1.21
C THR A 26 39.48 10.90 -2.26
N SER A 27 39.46 11.38 -3.51
CA SER A 27 39.37 10.55 -4.70
C SER A 27 40.78 10.10 -5.07
N GLY A 28 41.09 8.83 -4.81
CA GLY A 28 42.15 8.07 -5.48
C GLY A 28 41.49 6.78 -5.95
N GLY A 29 41.40 6.48 -7.24
CA GLY A 29 42.53 6.39 -8.16
C GLY A 29 42.83 4.90 -8.35
N GLY A 30 41.97 4.20 -9.10
CA GLY A 30 42.11 2.78 -9.43
C GLY A 30 41.65 2.55 -10.86
N THR A 31 42.61 2.41 -11.76
CA THR A 31 42.50 2.17 -13.20
C THR A 31 41.85 0.80 -13.51
N PRO A 32 40.92 0.71 -14.48
CA PRO A 32 40.47 -0.58 -14.99
C PRO A 32 41.47 -1.17 -15.98
N SER A 33 41.87 -2.43 -15.76
CA SER A 33 42.62 -3.26 -16.72
C SER A 33 41.63 -4.00 -17.63
N PRO A 34 41.76 -3.94 -18.96
CA PRO A 34 40.95 -4.75 -19.86
C PRO A 34 41.65 -6.11 -20.07
N SER A 35 40.95 -7.20 -19.79
CA SER A 35 41.35 -8.52 -20.30
C SER A 35 40.21 -9.11 -21.11
N SER A 36 40.46 -9.19 -22.41
CA SER A 36 39.62 -9.84 -23.41
C SER A 36 39.67 -11.36 -23.22
N GLY A 37 38.50 -11.99 -23.20
CA GLY A 37 38.34 -13.45 -23.21
C GLY A 37 37.10 -13.83 -24.02
N ALA A 38 37.30 -14.74 -24.97
CA ALA A 38 36.45 -15.10 -26.11
C ALA A 38 35.08 -15.75 -25.77
N PRO A 39 34.17 -15.89 -26.77
CA PRO A 39 32.75 -16.18 -26.55
C PRO A 39 32.45 -17.67 -26.43
N ALA A 40 31.68 -18.05 -25.42
CA ALA A 40 31.07 -19.37 -25.32
C ALA A 40 29.56 -19.25 -25.58
N THR A 41 29.14 -19.83 -26.70
CA THR A 41 27.77 -20.15 -27.08
C THR A 41 27.10 -21.00 -26.00
N GLY A 42 26.03 -20.46 -25.41
CA GLY A 42 25.12 -21.18 -24.53
C GLY A 42 23.70 -20.68 -24.78
N ASN A 43 22.95 -21.39 -25.62
CA ASN A 43 21.52 -21.19 -25.81
C ASN A 43 20.80 -21.62 -24.53
N THR A 44 20.42 -20.65 -23.69
CA THR A 44 19.34 -20.81 -22.72
C THR A 44 18.28 -19.76 -23.02
N ALA A 45 17.23 -20.19 -23.70
CA ALA A 45 15.99 -19.43 -23.82
C ALA A 45 15.33 -19.37 -22.44
N SER A 46 15.76 -18.41 -21.61
CA SER A 46 14.96 -17.93 -20.50
C SER A 46 13.94 -16.96 -21.08
N SER A 47 12.67 -17.37 -21.08
CA SER A 47 11.55 -16.46 -21.28
C SER A 47 11.63 -15.36 -20.21
N ALA A 48 12.21 -14.23 -20.56
CA ALA A 48 12.24 -13.04 -19.74
C ALA A 48 10.82 -12.49 -19.65
N ARG A 49 10.14 -12.76 -18.53
CA ARG A 49 9.01 -11.94 -18.09
C ARG A 49 9.56 -10.52 -17.91
N PRO A 50 8.90 -9.46 -18.41
CA PRO A 50 9.36 -8.11 -18.16
C PRO A 50 9.13 -7.80 -16.68
N SER A 51 10.15 -8.00 -15.86
CA SER A 51 10.24 -7.47 -14.51
C SER A 51 10.98 -6.15 -14.57
N THR A 52 10.25 -5.05 -14.45
CA THR A 52 10.78 -3.79 -13.91
C THR A 52 11.18 -4.05 -12.46
N ALA A 53 12.33 -4.70 -12.28
CA ALA A 53 12.81 -5.17 -10.99
C ALA A 53 13.32 -4.00 -10.16
N GLY A 54 12.43 -3.43 -9.34
CA GLY A 54 12.84 -2.80 -8.09
C GLY A 54 13.50 -3.85 -7.17
N GLY A 55 14.39 -3.41 -6.27
CA GLY A 55 14.98 -4.30 -5.28
C GLY A 55 13.93 -4.96 -4.37
N ALA A 56 14.34 -5.90 -3.49
CA ALA A 56 13.42 -6.66 -2.62
C ALA A 56 12.52 -5.78 -1.69
N ASN A 57 12.82 -4.49 -1.58
CA ASN A 57 12.10 -3.48 -0.80
C ASN A 57 11.65 -2.29 -1.67
N THR A 58 11.49 -2.49 -2.98
CA THR A 58 11.03 -1.46 -3.92
C THR A 58 9.75 -1.92 -4.59
N ALA A 59 8.70 -1.10 -4.51
CA ALA A 59 7.45 -1.36 -5.19
C ALA A 59 7.66 -1.32 -6.72
N PRO A 60 7.04 -2.22 -7.49
CA PRO A 60 7.05 -2.11 -8.94
C PRO A 60 6.43 -0.77 -9.39
N ALA A 61 6.99 -0.18 -10.45
CA ALA A 61 6.50 1.08 -10.99
C ALA A 61 5.09 0.93 -11.60
N ILE A 62 4.27 1.97 -11.48
CA ILE A 62 2.93 2.06 -12.07
C ILE A 62 3.05 2.80 -13.41
N THR A 63 2.81 2.11 -14.51
CA THR A 63 2.98 2.69 -15.86
C THR A 63 1.77 3.50 -16.34
N ASN A 64 0.58 3.22 -15.81
CA ASN A 64 -0.67 3.85 -16.21
C ASN A 64 -1.42 4.33 -14.96
N PRO A 65 -1.03 5.47 -14.36
CA PRO A 65 -1.67 5.95 -13.14
C PRO A 65 -3.16 6.24 -13.38
N LEU A 66 -4.01 5.92 -12.40
CA LEU A 66 -5.43 6.28 -12.44
C LEU A 66 -5.70 7.49 -11.54
N ASP A 67 -6.67 8.31 -11.97
CA ASP A 67 -7.25 9.35 -11.13
C ASP A 67 -8.30 8.75 -10.20
N VAL A 68 -8.09 8.94 -8.91
CA VAL A 68 -8.96 8.43 -7.84
C VAL A 68 -9.73 9.54 -7.12
N SER A 69 -9.59 10.79 -7.53
CA SER A 69 -10.12 11.97 -6.83
C SER A 69 -11.63 11.86 -6.58
N LYS A 70 -12.38 11.39 -7.58
CA LYS A 70 -13.83 11.15 -7.49
C LYS A 70 -14.20 10.12 -6.42
N PHE A 71 -13.40 9.07 -6.29
CA PHE A 71 -13.63 7.97 -5.36
C PHE A 71 -13.09 8.28 -3.97
N MET A 72 -12.08 9.14 -3.84
CA MET A 72 -11.68 9.67 -2.55
C MET A 72 -12.76 10.58 -1.95
N ALA A 73 -13.48 11.35 -2.79
CA ALA A 73 -14.62 12.16 -2.33
C ALA A 73 -15.88 11.32 -1.99
N ASP A 74 -16.00 10.14 -2.61
CA ASP A 74 -17.07 9.18 -2.34
C ASP A 74 -16.60 7.73 -2.57
N PRO A 75 -16.03 7.07 -1.55
CA PRO A 75 -15.47 5.73 -1.71
C PRO A 75 -16.52 4.67 -2.03
N CYS A 76 -17.79 4.93 -1.73
CA CYS A 76 -18.87 4.01 -2.05
C CYS A 76 -19.20 3.96 -3.55
N LEU A 77 -18.73 4.90 -4.36
CA LEU A 77 -18.85 4.85 -5.82
C LEU A 77 -17.94 3.80 -6.46
N SER A 78 -16.98 3.25 -5.70
CA SER A 78 -15.95 2.33 -6.20
C SER A 78 -16.51 0.97 -6.62
N ILE A 79 -17.68 0.60 -6.10
CA ILE A 79 -18.40 -0.61 -6.48
C ILE A 79 -19.79 -0.22 -6.98
N THR A 80 -20.06 -0.52 -8.24
CA THR A 80 -21.39 -0.30 -8.83
C THR A 80 -22.40 -1.31 -8.25
N SER A 81 -23.69 -0.97 -8.24
CA SER A 81 -24.73 -1.91 -7.78
C SER A 81 -24.75 -3.23 -8.58
N ALA A 82 -24.38 -3.19 -9.87
CA ALA A 82 -24.26 -4.39 -10.70
C ALA A 82 -23.06 -5.28 -10.29
N GLN A 83 -21.92 -4.69 -9.94
CA GLN A 83 -20.79 -5.44 -9.38
C GLN A 83 -21.11 -5.96 -7.98
N ALA A 84 -21.77 -5.17 -7.13
CA ALA A 84 -22.18 -5.59 -5.79
C ALA A 84 -23.06 -6.86 -5.84
N ALA A 85 -24.03 -6.89 -6.76
CA ALA A 85 -24.87 -8.08 -6.98
C ALA A 85 -24.06 -9.30 -7.43
N LYS A 86 -23.08 -9.13 -8.34
CA LYS A 86 -22.21 -10.22 -8.80
C LYS A 86 -21.28 -10.73 -7.68
N LEU A 87 -20.83 -9.82 -6.81
CA LEU A 87 -19.98 -10.11 -5.66
C LEU A 87 -20.77 -10.66 -4.47
N THR A 88 -22.11 -10.63 -4.53
CA THR A 88 -23.00 -11.04 -3.43
C THR A 88 -22.77 -10.22 -2.16
N ILE A 89 -22.51 -8.92 -2.32
CA ILE A 89 -22.41 -7.94 -1.22
C ILE A 89 -23.59 -6.96 -1.27
N SER A 90 -23.80 -6.20 -0.19
CA SER A 90 -24.86 -5.19 -0.14
C SER A 90 -24.77 -4.23 -1.32
N SER A 91 -25.92 -3.83 -1.88
CA SER A 91 -25.96 -2.90 -3.02
C SER A 91 -25.62 -1.46 -2.62
N GLN A 92 -25.76 -1.15 -1.33
CA GLN A 92 -25.38 0.12 -0.72
C GLN A 92 -24.20 -0.12 0.20
N GLY A 93 -23.15 0.66 -0.03
CA GLY A 93 -22.03 0.77 0.89
C GLY A 93 -22.28 1.87 1.91
N GLN A 94 -21.67 1.74 3.07
CA GLN A 94 -21.69 2.74 4.12
C GLN A 94 -20.33 3.41 4.17
N ARG A 95 -20.30 4.75 4.03
CA ARG A 95 -19.07 5.50 4.22
C ARG A 95 -18.61 5.39 5.67
N LEU A 96 -17.31 5.22 5.86
CA LEU A 96 -16.65 5.24 7.14
C LEU A 96 -15.55 6.31 7.09
N ASN A 97 -15.49 7.11 8.15
CA ASN A 97 -14.34 7.95 8.42
C ASN A 97 -13.36 7.12 9.24
N VAL A 98 -12.23 6.73 8.65
CA VAL A 98 -11.15 6.04 9.37
C VAL A 98 -9.95 6.97 9.48
N ASP A 99 -9.12 6.79 10.52
CA ASP A 99 -7.98 7.68 10.80
C ASP A 99 -6.98 7.76 9.63
N ILE A 100 -6.99 6.75 8.75
CA ILE A 100 -6.06 6.58 7.63
C ILE A 100 -6.63 6.99 6.26
N GLY A 101 -7.88 7.48 6.19
CA GLY A 101 -8.50 7.94 4.95
C GLY A 101 -10.03 7.79 4.90
N GLU A 102 -10.59 8.10 3.73
CA GLU A 102 -12.01 7.87 3.45
C GLU A 102 -12.21 6.41 3.02
N ALA A 103 -13.18 5.73 3.63
CA ALA A 103 -13.48 4.33 3.37
C ALA A 103 -14.96 4.11 3.07
N CYS A 104 -15.26 2.98 2.46
CA CYS A 104 -16.62 2.47 2.35
C CYS A 104 -16.68 0.98 2.65
N ASP A 105 -17.69 0.60 3.42
CA ASP A 105 -17.93 -0.78 3.82
C ASP A 105 -19.22 -1.33 3.21
N TRP A 106 -19.16 -2.57 2.75
CA TRP A 106 -20.32 -3.33 2.30
C TRP A 106 -20.48 -4.56 3.16
N LYS A 107 -21.72 -4.84 3.58
CA LYS A 107 -22.05 -6.02 4.37
C LYS A 107 -22.46 -7.18 3.46
N TYR A 108 -22.20 -8.40 3.88
CA TYR A 108 -22.59 -9.60 3.16
C TYR A 108 -22.76 -10.81 4.09
N GLY A 109 -23.17 -11.95 3.53
CA GLY A 109 -23.60 -13.11 4.29
C GLY A 109 -25.11 -13.11 4.53
N THR A 110 -25.65 -14.27 4.89
CA THR A 110 -27.10 -14.47 5.04
C THR A 110 -27.70 -13.56 6.11
N ASN A 111 -26.92 -13.24 7.14
CA ASN A 111 -27.33 -12.39 8.26
C ASN A 111 -26.59 -11.04 8.28
N LEU A 112 -25.93 -10.66 7.17
CA LEU A 112 -25.08 -9.47 7.07
C LEU A 112 -23.95 -9.44 8.13
N GLU A 113 -23.46 -10.63 8.49
CA GLU A 113 -22.44 -10.83 9.54
C GLU A 113 -21.01 -10.54 9.08
N PHE A 114 -20.78 -10.43 7.77
CA PHE A 114 -19.48 -10.20 7.15
C PHE A 114 -19.40 -8.82 6.52
N ASP A 115 -18.19 -8.31 6.33
CA ASP A 115 -17.96 -7.03 5.65
C ASP A 115 -16.72 -7.03 4.77
N VAL A 116 -16.75 -6.13 3.79
CA VAL A 116 -15.58 -5.72 3.04
C VAL A 116 -15.48 -4.21 3.07
N GLY A 117 -14.33 -3.70 3.45
CA GLY A 117 -13.97 -2.29 3.40
C GLY A 117 -13.03 -1.98 2.26
N VAL A 118 -13.24 -0.83 1.62
CA VAL A 118 -12.33 -0.26 0.60
C VAL A 118 -11.91 1.12 1.07
N SER A 119 -10.60 1.32 1.23
CA SER A 119 -9.99 2.56 1.71
C SER A 119 -9.01 3.12 0.70
N TYR A 120 -8.98 4.44 0.55
CA TYR A 120 -8.00 5.15 -0.29
C TYR A 120 -6.95 5.81 0.59
N ILE A 121 -5.70 5.38 0.47
CA ILE A 121 -4.63 5.78 1.39
C ILE A 121 -3.57 6.59 0.64
N ILE A 122 -3.33 7.81 1.14
CA ILE A 122 -2.17 8.63 0.80
C ILE A 122 -1.27 8.65 2.03
N PRO A 123 -0.15 7.91 2.03
CA PRO A 123 0.84 7.99 3.10
C PRO A 123 1.34 9.41 3.31
N GLU A 124 1.80 9.74 4.51
CA GLU A 124 2.37 11.06 4.84
C GLU A 124 3.50 11.47 3.87
N GLY A 125 4.29 10.49 3.41
CA GLY A 125 5.36 10.70 2.43
C GLY A 125 4.92 10.81 0.96
N GLY A 126 3.62 10.68 0.66
CA GLY A 126 3.08 10.74 -0.70
C GLY A 126 3.68 9.70 -1.65
N ASN A 127 4.15 8.57 -1.11
CA ASN A 127 4.91 7.55 -1.83
C ASN A 127 4.10 6.30 -2.17
N GLY A 128 2.77 6.35 -2.04
CA GLY A 128 1.86 5.30 -2.48
C GLY A 128 2.25 3.90 -2.00
N LEU A 129 2.23 2.92 -2.90
CA LEU A 129 2.52 1.52 -2.57
C LEU A 129 3.95 1.31 -2.06
N GLN A 130 4.92 2.19 -2.41
CA GLN A 130 6.29 2.12 -1.87
C GLN A 130 6.31 2.24 -0.35
N ASN A 131 5.31 2.89 0.26
CA ASN A 131 5.19 2.96 1.72
C ASN A 131 5.10 1.57 2.34
N LEU A 132 4.33 0.65 1.76
CA LEU A 132 4.21 -0.72 2.27
C LEU A 132 5.54 -1.47 2.16
N TYR A 133 6.30 -1.25 1.09
CA TYR A 133 7.64 -1.85 0.94
C TYR A 133 8.65 -1.28 1.96
N ASN A 134 8.54 0.00 2.30
CA ASN A 134 9.34 0.61 3.37
C ASN A 134 8.96 0.01 4.74
N GLN A 135 7.67 -0.18 5.01
CA GLN A 135 7.18 -0.84 6.23
C GLN A 135 7.67 -2.29 6.33
N LYS A 136 7.67 -3.03 5.22
CA LYS A 136 8.30 -4.36 5.15
C LYS A 136 9.78 -4.31 5.50
N ALA A 137 10.53 -3.36 4.95
CA ALA A 137 11.95 -3.21 5.28
C ALA A 137 12.18 -2.89 6.77
N ALA A 138 11.19 -2.29 7.44
CA ALA A 138 11.20 -1.98 8.87
C ALA A 138 10.62 -3.11 9.76
N GLY A 139 10.27 -4.28 9.19
CA GLY A 139 9.79 -5.44 9.95
C GLY A 139 8.31 -5.40 10.35
N GLN A 140 7.50 -4.49 9.80
CA GLN A 140 6.08 -4.33 10.16
C GLN A 140 5.23 -5.59 9.89
N TYR A 141 5.69 -6.47 8.99
CA TYR A 141 4.98 -7.67 8.56
C TYR A 141 5.61 -8.98 9.05
N ASP A 142 6.62 -8.91 9.93
CA ASP A 142 7.38 -10.09 10.37
C ASP A 142 6.53 -11.13 11.12
N GLN A 143 5.39 -10.71 11.69
CA GLN A 143 4.42 -11.57 12.39
C GLN A 143 3.15 -11.83 11.57
N GLY A 144 3.09 -11.34 10.33
CA GLY A 144 1.94 -11.46 9.45
C GLY A 144 2.35 -11.96 8.09
N TYR A 145 1.97 -11.22 7.04
CA TYR A 145 2.29 -11.58 5.66
C TYR A 145 2.55 -10.33 4.82
N PHE A 146 3.36 -10.52 3.78
CA PHE A 146 3.59 -9.55 2.72
C PHE A 146 3.90 -10.31 1.43
N GLU A 147 2.93 -10.41 0.54
CA GLU A 147 2.98 -11.23 -0.66
C GLU A 147 2.67 -10.37 -1.89
N PRO A 148 3.69 -9.89 -2.62
CA PRO A 148 3.51 -9.11 -3.84
C PRO A 148 2.74 -9.88 -4.92
N THR A 149 1.82 -9.19 -5.59
CA THR A 149 0.97 -9.70 -6.66
C THR A 149 0.62 -8.58 -7.65
N THR A 150 -0.35 -8.82 -8.54
CA THR A 150 -0.90 -7.81 -9.45
C THR A 150 -2.41 -7.93 -9.55
N ILE A 151 -3.11 -6.79 -9.62
CA ILE A 151 -4.55 -6.70 -9.89
C ILE A 151 -4.77 -5.89 -11.15
N ASP A 152 -5.31 -6.53 -12.19
CA ASP A 152 -5.64 -5.89 -13.47
C ASP A 152 -4.53 -5.02 -14.07
N GLY A 153 -3.27 -5.47 -13.91
CA GLY A 153 -2.06 -4.79 -14.41
C GLY A 153 -1.42 -3.80 -13.43
N TYR A 154 -1.98 -3.61 -12.24
CA TYR A 154 -1.44 -2.74 -11.19
C TYR A 154 -0.68 -3.55 -10.15
N PRO A 155 0.46 -3.05 -9.63
CA PRO A 155 1.18 -3.71 -8.55
C PRO A 155 0.30 -3.75 -7.30
N ALA A 156 0.29 -4.89 -6.63
CA ALA A 156 -0.49 -5.11 -5.43
C ALA A 156 0.29 -5.96 -4.43
N VAL A 157 -0.17 -6.00 -3.19
CA VAL A 157 0.43 -6.78 -2.10
C VAL A 157 -0.68 -7.27 -1.19
N TYR A 158 -0.75 -8.58 -0.96
CA TYR A 158 -1.46 -9.10 0.20
C TYR A 158 -0.61 -8.81 1.43
N GLU A 159 -1.11 -8.02 2.38
CA GLU A 159 -0.33 -7.59 3.53
C GLU A 159 -1.17 -7.36 4.78
N GLU A 160 -0.64 -7.78 5.93
CA GLU A 160 -1.20 -7.46 7.24
C GLU A 160 -0.11 -7.67 8.30
N GLY A 161 -0.10 -6.85 9.36
CA GLY A 161 0.87 -6.98 10.46
C GLY A 161 0.71 -8.25 11.29
N SER A 162 -0.41 -8.96 11.14
CA SER A 162 -0.69 -10.25 11.78
C SER A 162 -1.50 -11.14 10.86
N ASP A 163 -1.20 -12.45 10.82
CA ASP A 163 -1.93 -13.38 9.94
C ASP A 163 -3.28 -13.80 10.55
N ASN A 164 -4.32 -13.01 10.25
CA ASN A 164 -5.72 -13.31 10.60
C ASN A 164 -6.48 -14.05 9.48
N ARG A 165 -5.81 -14.55 8.43
CA ARG A 165 -6.45 -15.36 7.38
C ARG A 165 -7.14 -16.60 7.92
N PRO A 166 -6.58 -17.33 8.91
CA PRO A 166 -7.28 -18.44 9.57
C PRO A 166 -8.55 -18.03 10.32
N LYS A 167 -8.70 -16.74 10.66
CA LYS A 167 -9.88 -16.16 11.31
C LYS A 167 -10.84 -15.50 10.31
N GLY A 168 -10.59 -15.65 9.02
CA GLY A 168 -11.46 -15.12 7.97
C GLY A 168 -11.18 -13.67 7.59
N GLN A 169 -9.98 -13.14 7.87
CA GLN A 169 -9.60 -11.78 7.44
C GLN A 169 -8.54 -11.82 6.34
N CYS A 170 -8.71 -11.04 5.28
CA CYS A 170 -7.67 -10.86 4.28
C CYS A 170 -7.59 -9.40 3.84
N SER A 171 -6.37 -8.88 3.74
CA SER A 171 -6.08 -7.53 3.29
C SER A 171 -5.25 -7.58 2.01
N LEU A 172 -5.62 -6.75 1.05
CA LEU A 172 -4.96 -6.60 -0.24
C LEU A 172 -4.86 -5.12 -0.58
N SER A 173 -3.64 -4.64 -0.76
CA SER A 173 -3.34 -3.26 -1.12
C SER A 173 -2.90 -3.17 -2.58
N VAL A 174 -3.51 -2.28 -3.38
CA VAL A 174 -3.25 -2.08 -4.82
C VAL A 174 -2.73 -0.67 -5.07
N GLY A 175 -1.55 -0.54 -5.66
CA GLY A 175 -0.99 0.75 -6.05
C GLY A 175 -1.67 1.28 -7.30
N ILE A 176 -2.26 2.46 -7.24
CA ILE A 176 -3.10 3.01 -8.33
C ILE A 176 -2.43 4.19 -9.05
N ASN A 177 -1.66 4.99 -8.31
CA ASN A 177 -0.75 5.99 -8.84
C ASN A 177 0.47 6.12 -7.90
N GLU A 178 1.38 7.05 -8.18
CA GLU A 178 2.62 7.20 -7.40
C GLU A 178 2.40 7.56 -5.92
N GLN A 179 1.26 8.18 -5.60
CA GLN A 179 0.98 8.74 -4.28
C GLN A 179 -0.05 7.94 -3.48
N THR A 180 -0.92 7.19 -4.17
CA THR A 180 -2.11 6.58 -3.60
C THR A 180 -2.16 5.08 -3.88
N PHE A 181 -2.53 4.32 -2.86
CA PHE A 181 -2.95 2.93 -3.00
C PHE A 181 -4.34 2.73 -2.39
N ILE A 182 -5.00 1.66 -2.81
CA ILE A 182 -6.29 1.22 -2.28
C ILE A 182 -6.04 0.00 -1.41
N THR A 183 -6.62 -0.03 -0.22
CA THR A 183 -6.65 -1.26 0.60
C THR A 183 -8.06 -1.83 0.59
N VAL A 184 -8.16 -3.12 0.27
CA VAL A 184 -9.38 -3.91 0.43
C VAL A 184 -9.19 -4.83 1.62
N LEU A 185 -9.98 -4.62 2.67
CA LEU A 185 -10.00 -5.48 3.85
C LEU A 185 -11.30 -6.27 3.85
N ASN A 186 -11.20 -7.59 3.79
CA ASN A 186 -12.36 -8.48 3.77
C ASN A 186 -12.40 -9.32 5.04
N ASN A 187 -13.49 -9.22 5.80
CA ASN A 187 -13.79 -10.02 6.98
C ASN A 187 -14.96 -10.96 6.65
N GLY A 188 -14.68 -12.25 6.58
CA GLY A 188 -15.56 -13.23 5.96
C GLY A 188 -15.37 -14.67 6.43
N SER A 189 -15.88 -15.59 5.61
CA SER A 189 -15.63 -17.02 5.76
C SER A 189 -15.25 -17.65 4.42
N GLY A 190 -14.64 -18.84 4.45
CA GLY A 190 -14.20 -19.55 3.25
C GLY A 190 -12.97 -18.90 2.61
N ASN A 191 -12.95 -18.80 1.28
CA ASN A 191 -11.82 -18.23 0.53
C ASN A 191 -11.85 -16.69 0.55
N VAL A 192 -11.51 -16.11 1.70
CA VAL A 192 -11.56 -14.66 1.94
C VAL A 192 -10.59 -13.88 1.04
N CYS A 193 -9.37 -14.37 0.81
CA CYS A 193 -8.42 -13.70 -0.08
C CYS A 193 -8.86 -13.74 -1.55
N GLY A 194 -9.41 -14.87 -2.03
CA GLY A 194 -9.98 -14.92 -3.38
C GLY A 194 -11.20 -14.02 -3.56
N GLY A 195 -11.99 -13.79 -2.50
CA GLY A 195 -13.04 -12.76 -2.50
C GLY A 195 -12.46 -11.34 -2.54
N THR A 196 -11.43 -11.09 -1.74
CA THR A 196 -10.71 -9.81 -1.68
C THR A 196 -10.14 -9.41 -3.04
N GLU A 197 -9.53 -10.36 -3.76
CA GLU A 197 -9.01 -10.16 -5.11
C GLU A 197 -10.08 -9.71 -6.11
N LYS A 198 -11.24 -10.38 -6.10
CA LYS A 198 -12.36 -10.05 -6.99
C LYS A 198 -12.93 -8.67 -6.71
N ILE A 199 -12.99 -8.28 -5.44
CA ILE A 199 -13.45 -6.95 -5.04
C ILE A 199 -12.44 -5.89 -5.46
N ALA A 200 -11.15 -6.12 -5.23
CA ALA A 200 -10.09 -5.21 -5.69
C ALA A 200 -10.11 -5.04 -7.22
N SER A 201 -10.29 -6.12 -7.97
CA SER A 201 -10.46 -6.06 -9.43
C SER A 201 -11.69 -5.23 -9.83
N ALA A 202 -12.84 -5.46 -9.19
CA ALA A 202 -14.05 -4.68 -9.46
C ALA A 202 -13.86 -3.17 -9.18
N VAL A 203 -13.15 -2.81 -8.11
CA VAL A 203 -12.81 -1.43 -7.78
C VAL A 203 -11.91 -0.81 -8.87
N VAL A 204 -10.81 -1.49 -9.23
CA VAL A 204 -9.89 -1.02 -10.29
C VAL A 204 -10.62 -0.84 -11.62
N GLU A 205 -11.49 -1.78 -11.97
CA GLU A 205 -12.31 -1.73 -13.18
C GLU A 205 -13.28 -0.54 -13.19
N THR A 206 -13.87 -0.20 -12.03
CA THR A 206 -14.72 0.99 -11.89
C THR A 206 -13.92 2.27 -12.06
N ILE A 207 -12.75 2.37 -11.44
CA ILE A 207 -11.89 3.55 -11.55
C ILE A 207 -11.46 3.77 -13.01
N LYS A 208 -11.08 2.71 -13.73
CA LYS A 208 -10.72 2.79 -15.15
C LYS A 208 -11.82 3.36 -16.06
N ARG A 209 -13.08 3.28 -15.64
CA ARG A 209 -14.25 3.77 -16.40
C ARG A 209 -14.77 5.13 -15.92
N GLY A 210 -14.34 5.57 -14.75
CA GLY A 210 -14.97 6.62 -13.96
C GLY A 210 -14.42 8.01 -14.24
#